data_AF-A0A7J3XK47-F1
#
_entry.id   AF-A0A7J3XK47-F1
#
_cell.length_a   1.000
_cell.length_b   1.000
_cell.length_c   1.000
_cell.angle_alpha   90.00
_cell.angle_beta   90.00
_cell.angle_gamma   90.00
#
_symmetry.space_group_name_H-M   'P 1'
#
loop_
_entity.id
_entity.type
_entity.pdbx_description
1 polymer ?
#
loop_
_entity_poly.entity_id
_entity_poly.type
_entity_poly.pdbx_seq_one_letter_code
_entity_poly.pdbx_strand_id
1 'polypeptide(L)'
;MSLKVWFLATRPWSFMMTAVSVGLAGSLAWRVGSFEPLYFLLTLFGLIAFHAASNMLNDYYDVKHTVDVDGAPTTRYRMHPLLSGQIDVKPFRIMIASLYAVVLSIATYLSLVRGPVVLVFTIAGLFFSYFYTADPVPLKHRALGEISALLTWGPLMVGGTYFVLTGRIDALPVIASLPIGVLVMTVLFANNMRDVDYDRTVNITTLPMLLGKERSLTFYKYSILSAYLILFALVVAALLPPTTLLVILTIPSAIRLVRIFKRGIPDAADPLTAQLAFRFGLLMIAGVLVGSFLEKFGIFL
;
A
#
# COMPACT_ATOMS: atom_id res chain seq x y z
N MET A 1 3.40 -11.88 28.02
CA MET A 1 2.90 -11.95 26.62
C MET A 1 4.08 -11.93 25.66
N SER A 2 4.11 -12.77 24.62
CA SER A 2 5.28 -12.90 23.75
C SER A 2 5.38 -11.75 22.73
N LEU A 3 6.60 -11.24 22.47
CA LEU A 3 6.90 -10.28 21.40
C LEU A 3 6.39 -10.75 20.03
N LYS A 4 6.36 -12.07 19.80
CA LYS A 4 5.83 -12.69 18.58
C LYS A 4 4.36 -12.33 18.36
N VAL A 5 3.54 -12.30 19.41
CA VAL A 5 2.10 -12.01 19.31
C VAL A 5 1.87 -10.56 18.89
N TRP A 6 2.61 -9.62 19.47
CA TRP A 6 2.58 -8.22 19.06
C TRP A 6 3.05 -8.03 17.62
N PHE A 7 4.15 -8.68 17.23
CA PHE A 7 4.65 -8.60 15.86
C PHE A 7 3.64 -9.14 14.84
N LEU A 8 2.92 -10.23 15.16
CA LEU A 8 1.86 -10.74 14.29
C LEU A 8 0.65 -9.82 14.23
N ALA A 9 0.32 -9.12 15.33
CA ALA A 9 -0.78 -8.14 15.37
C ALA A 9 -0.57 -6.98 14.39
N THR A 10 0.68 -6.63 14.06
CA THR A 10 0.96 -5.54 13.11
C THR A 10 0.81 -5.93 11.64
N ARG A 11 0.53 -7.22 11.35
CA ARG A 11 0.40 -7.79 10.00
C ARG A 11 1.64 -7.55 9.10
N PRO A 12 2.83 -8.04 9.49
CA PRO A 12 4.11 -7.63 8.93
C PRO A 12 4.31 -7.97 7.44
N TRP A 13 3.59 -8.96 6.92
CA TRP A 13 3.60 -9.31 5.50
C TRP A 13 3.16 -8.14 4.59
N SER A 14 2.31 -7.25 5.10
CA SER A 14 1.81 -6.08 4.36
C SER A 14 2.87 -4.97 4.18
N PHE A 15 3.92 -4.95 5.01
CA PHE A 15 4.93 -3.89 5.00
C PHE A 15 5.81 -3.89 3.74
N MET A 16 5.83 -4.98 2.98
CA MET A 16 6.51 -5.05 1.69
C MET A 16 6.02 -3.98 0.72
N MET A 17 4.72 -3.66 0.72
CA MET A 17 4.15 -2.64 -0.15
C MET A 17 4.55 -1.23 0.29
N THR A 18 4.63 -0.98 1.60
CA THR A 18 5.17 0.27 2.15
C THR A 18 6.63 0.45 1.77
N ALA A 19 7.46 -0.59 1.89
CA ALA A 19 8.86 -0.56 1.50
C ALA A 19 9.04 -0.27 0.00
N VAL A 20 8.17 -0.83 -0.86
CA VAL A 20 8.16 -0.55 -2.29
C VAL A 20 7.82 0.92 -2.58
N SER A 21 6.77 1.48 -1.97
CA SER A 21 6.42 2.90 -2.19
C SER A 21 7.52 3.85 -1.73
N VAL A 22 8.07 3.62 -0.53
CA VAL A 22 9.18 4.42 0.01
C VAL A 22 10.44 4.24 -0.85
N GLY A 23 10.72 3.01 -1.30
CA GLY A 23 11.83 2.70 -2.19
C GLY A 23 11.73 3.38 -3.56
N LEU A 24 10.53 3.47 -4.13
CA LEU A 24 10.32 4.23 -5.38
C LEU A 24 10.65 5.70 -5.17
N ALA A 25 10.10 6.33 -4.12
CA ALA A 25 10.43 7.72 -3.80
C ALA A 25 11.93 7.93 -3.56
N GLY A 26 12.59 7.00 -2.86
CA GLY A 26 14.03 6.98 -2.66
C GLY A 26 14.80 6.91 -3.97
N SER A 27 14.41 6.04 -4.89
CA SER A 27 15.07 5.92 -6.20
C SER A 27 14.89 7.17 -7.07
N LEU A 28 13.73 7.83 -7.01
CA LEU A 28 13.50 9.10 -7.69
C LEU A 28 14.32 10.24 -7.07
N ALA A 29 14.39 10.31 -5.73
CA ALA A 29 15.24 11.29 -5.05
C ALA A 29 16.73 11.08 -5.34
N TRP A 30 17.16 9.82 -5.49
CA TRP A 30 18.52 9.46 -5.90
C TRP A 30 18.84 9.95 -7.32
N ARG A 31 17.90 9.79 -8.26
CA ARG A 31 18.06 10.26 -9.65
C ARG A 31 18.34 11.76 -9.72
N VAL A 32 17.69 12.56 -8.88
CA VAL A 32 17.89 14.01 -8.80
C VAL A 32 19.00 14.43 -7.81
N GLY A 33 19.81 13.49 -7.33
CA GLY A 33 20.96 13.76 -6.46
C GLY A 33 20.60 14.27 -5.06
N SER A 34 19.37 14.01 -4.58
CA SER A 34 18.84 14.53 -3.32
C SER A 34 18.52 13.41 -2.30
N PHE A 35 19.14 12.24 -2.45
CA PHE A 35 18.91 11.13 -1.54
C PHE A 35 19.67 11.31 -0.24
N GLU A 36 18.94 11.47 0.86
CA GLU A 36 19.49 11.60 2.21
C GLU A 36 19.18 10.33 3.03
N PRO A 37 20.19 9.50 3.36
CA PRO A 37 19.96 8.21 4.02
C PRO A 37 19.23 8.30 5.36
N LEU A 38 19.56 9.31 6.18
CA LEU A 38 18.91 9.49 7.49
C LEU A 38 17.40 9.76 7.34
N TYR A 39 17.03 10.68 6.45
CA TYR A 39 15.61 11.02 6.24
C TYR A 39 14.86 9.88 5.56
N PHE A 40 15.51 9.12 4.68
CA PHE A 40 14.95 7.90 4.12
C PHE A 40 14.64 6.87 5.20
N LEU A 41 15.60 6.57 6.08
CA LEU A 41 15.43 5.57 7.14
C LEU A 41 14.37 5.99 8.17
N LEU A 42 14.36 7.28 8.57
CA LEU A 42 13.32 7.82 9.45
C LEU A 42 11.94 7.72 8.81
N THR A 43 11.82 8.06 7.53
CA THR A 43 10.55 7.98 6.79
C THR A 43 10.08 6.53 6.63
N LEU A 44 10.98 5.61 6.29
CA LEU A 44 10.67 4.19 6.17
C LEU A 44 10.19 3.62 7.50
N PHE A 45 10.92 3.87 8.58
CA PHE A 45 10.55 3.40 9.92
C PHE A 45 9.22 4.03 10.38
N GLY A 46 9.06 5.34 10.17
CA GLY A 46 7.82 6.06 10.47
C GLY A 46 6.62 5.49 9.72
N LEU A 47 6.73 5.24 8.42
CA LEU A 47 5.64 4.67 7.62
C LEU A 47 5.36 3.20 7.91
N ILE A 48 6.36 2.41 8.33
CA ILE A 48 6.13 1.05 8.84
C ILE A 48 5.37 1.09 10.17
N ALA A 49 5.77 1.96 11.10
CA ALA A 49 5.06 2.17 12.36
C ALA A 49 3.63 2.68 12.13
N PHE A 50 3.46 3.57 11.15
CA PHE A 50 2.15 4.04 10.69
C PHE A 50 1.30 2.87 10.21
N HIS A 51 1.78 2.10 9.24
CA HIS A 51 1.05 0.98 8.68
C HIS A 51 0.73 -0.08 9.75
N ALA A 52 1.64 -0.34 10.69
CA ALA A 52 1.39 -1.18 11.86
C ALA A 52 0.20 -0.66 12.69
N ALA A 53 0.19 0.64 13.02
CA ALA A 53 -0.89 1.28 13.75
C ALA A 53 -2.22 1.18 12.98
N SER A 54 -2.21 1.44 11.67
CA SER A 54 -3.39 1.32 10.79
C SER A 54 -3.95 -0.10 10.76
N ASN A 55 -3.09 -1.12 10.65
CA ASN A 55 -3.51 -2.52 10.62
C ASN A 55 -4.15 -2.94 11.94
N MET A 56 -3.57 -2.52 13.06
CA MET A 56 -4.14 -2.77 14.38
C MET A 56 -5.42 -1.98 14.60
N LEU A 57 -5.50 -0.72 14.13
CA LEU A 57 -6.73 0.06 14.19
C LEU A 57 -7.87 -0.62 13.41
N ASN A 58 -7.54 -1.18 12.24
CA ASN A 58 -8.49 -2.00 11.46
C ASN A 58 -8.95 -3.22 12.24
N ASP A 59 -8.04 -4.01 12.84
CA ASP A 59 -8.41 -5.14 13.70
C ASP A 59 -9.33 -4.71 14.86
N TYR A 60 -9.06 -3.56 15.48
CA TYR A 60 -9.87 -3.04 16.58
C TYR A 60 -11.30 -2.70 16.14
N TYR A 61 -11.45 -1.96 15.04
CA TYR A 61 -12.78 -1.56 14.55
C TYR A 61 -13.53 -2.72 13.89
N ASP A 62 -12.85 -3.59 13.14
CA ASP A 62 -13.47 -4.78 12.54
C ASP A 62 -14.03 -5.72 13.63
N VAL A 63 -13.33 -5.90 14.77
CA VAL A 63 -13.88 -6.62 15.95
C VAL A 63 -15.04 -5.84 16.58
N LYS A 64 -14.90 -4.51 16.77
CA LYS A 64 -15.95 -3.66 17.36
C LYS A 64 -17.24 -3.67 16.54
N HIS A 65 -17.14 -3.71 15.21
CA HIS A 65 -18.25 -3.74 14.26
C HIS A 65 -18.75 -5.16 13.98
N THR A 66 -18.23 -6.19 14.67
CA THR A 66 -18.59 -7.61 14.47
C THR A 66 -18.34 -8.14 13.05
N VAL A 67 -17.41 -7.50 12.34
CA VAL A 67 -16.92 -7.92 11.01
C VAL A 67 -15.94 -9.07 11.18
N ASP A 68 -15.03 -8.96 12.14
CA ASP A 68 -14.08 -10.01 12.47
C ASP A 68 -14.63 -10.86 13.63
N VAL A 69 -15.03 -12.09 13.31
CA VAL A 69 -15.50 -13.11 14.25
C VAL A 69 -14.81 -14.45 13.98
N ASP A 70 -14.99 -15.43 14.87
CA ASP A 70 -14.44 -16.75 14.65
C ASP A 70 -15.01 -17.38 13.37
N GLY A 71 -14.14 -17.94 12.53
CA GLY A 71 -14.52 -18.48 11.22
C GLY A 71 -14.68 -17.47 10.08
N ALA A 72 -14.53 -16.15 10.32
CA ALA A 72 -14.43 -15.14 9.27
C ALA A 72 -13.24 -15.39 8.32
N PRO A 73 -13.28 -14.97 7.04
CA PRO A 73 -12.18 -15.20 6.11
C PRO A 73 -10.81 -14.79 6.66
N THR A 74 -10.73 -13.59 7.26
CA THR A 74 -9.49 -13.05 7.85
C THR A 74 -8.96 -13.86 9.03
N THR A 75 -9.78 -14.60 9.77
CA THR A 75 -9.34 -15.37 10.94
C THR A 75 -8.89 -16.78 10.58
N ARG A 76 -9.18 -17.25 9.36
CA ARG A 76 -8.80 -18.58 8.87
C ARG A 76 -7.32 -18.73 8.51
N TYR A 77 -6.72 -17.67 7.95
CA TYR A 77 -5.36 -17.76 7.39
C TYR A 77 -4.32 -16.96 8.19
N ARG A 78 -4.73 -16.14 9.15
CA ARG A 78 -3.82 -15.40 10.05
C ARG A 78 -4.26 -15.49 11.50
N MET A 79 -3.28 -15.36 12.39
CA MET A 79 -3.55 -15.15 13.81
C MET A 79 -4.20 -13.77 14.00
N HIS A 80 -5.25 -13.71 14.82
CA HIS A 80 -5.92 -12.47 15.22
C HIS A 80 -5.80 -12.28 16.75
N PRO A 81 -4.73 -11.63 17.25
CA PRO A 81 -4.44 -11.60 18.69
C PRO A 81 -5.50 -10.91 19.56
N LEU A 82 -6.16 -9.87 19.04
CA LEU A 82 -7.26 -9.19 19.74
C LEU A 82 -8.49 -10.10 19.87
N LEU A 83 -9.00 -10.62 18.76
CA LEU A 83 -10.19 -11.48 18.74
C LEU A 83 -10.00 -12.78 19.52
N SER A 84 -8.83 -13.41 19.42
CA SER A 84 -8.52 -14.67 20.14
C SER A 84 -8.28 -14.49 21.64
N GLY A 85 -8.39 -13.26 22.18
CA GLY A 85 -8.16 -12.97 23.59
C GLY A 85 -6.70 -13.08 24.04
N GLN A 86 -5.75 -13.21 23.10
CA GLN A 86 -4.32 -13.21 23.43
C GLN A 86 -3.82 -11.84 23.87
N ILE A 87 -4.48 -10.76 23.40
CA ILE A 87 -4.22 -9.38 23.81
C ILE A 87 -5.53 -8.73 24.22
N ASP A 88 -5.59 -8.23 25.45
CA ASP A 88 -6.74 -7.46 25.94
C ASP A 88 -6.94 -6.15 25.14
N VAL A 89 -8.18 -5.69 25.05
CA VAL A 89 -8.55 -4.47 24.31
C VAL A 89 -7.77 -3.23 24.77
N LYS A 90 -7.55 -3.08 26.09
CA LYS A 90 -6.85 -1.92 26.67
C LYS A 90 -5.38 -1.83 26.21
N PRO A 91 -4.51 -2.84 26.43
CA PRO A 91 -3.14 -2.80 25.92
C PRO A 91 -3.09 -2.72 24.40
N PHE A 92 -4.04 -3.32 23.67
CA PHE A 92 -4.11 -3.22 22.21
C PHE A 92 -4.27 -1.76 21.74
N ARG A 93 -5.20 -1.01 22.37
CA ARG A 93 -5.39 0.44 22.10
C ARG A 93 -4.18 1.28 22.52
N ILE A 94 -3.51 0.94 23.62
CA ILE A 94 -2.28 1.63 24.05
C ILE A 94 -1.17 1.43 23.02
N MET A 95 -1.02 0.23 22.45
CA MET A 95 -0.04 -0.03 21.39
C MET A 95 -0.33 0.80 20.14
N ILE A 96 -1.60 0.85 19.69
CA ILE A 96 -2.01 1.70 18.55
C ILE A 96 -1.62 3.16 18.81
N ALA A 97 -1.98 3.70 19.98
CA ALA A 97 -1.65 5.08 20.36
C ALA A 97 -0.14 5.32 20.44
N SER A 98 0.62 4.35 20.94
CA SER A 98 2.09 4.44 21.04
C SER A 98 2.75 4.46 19.67
N LEU A 99 2.27 3.64 18.72
CA LEU A 99 2.75 3.64 17.34
C LEU A 99 2.44 4.98 16.65
N TYR A 100 1.23 5.52 16.82
CA TYR A 100 0.92 6.86 16.29
C TYR A 100 1.74 7.97 16.96
N ALA A 101 2.07 7.84 18.25
CA ALA A 101 2.97 8.80 18.92
C ALA A 101 4.38 8.77 18.31
N VAL A 102 4.90 7.59 17.96
CA VAL A 102 6.17 7.45 17.22
C VAL A 102 6.07 8.12 15.84
N VAL A 103 4.99 7.86 15.10
CA VAL A 103 4.73 8.48 13.79
C VAL A 103 4.73 10.00 13.90
N LEU A 104 3.97 10.56 14.86
CA LEU A 104 3.88 12.01 15.06
C LEU A 104 5.23 12.60 15.47
N SER A 105 6.00 11.92 16.32
CA SER A 105 7.34 12.39 16.72
C SER A 105 8.29 12.50 15.52
N ILE A 106 8.30 11.47 14.66
CA ILE A 106 9.11 11.46 13.43
C ILE A 106 8.62 12.52 12.45
N ALA A 107 7.30 12.61 12.23
CA ALA A 107 6.70 13.59 11.32
C ALA A 107 6.97 15.03 11.78
N THR A 108 6.88 15.31 13.09
CA THR A 108 7.22 16.62 13.67
C THR A 108 8.70 16.94 13.45
N TYR A 109 9.61 16.01 13.76
CA TYR A 109 11.04 16.23 13.49
C TYR A 109 11.31 16.52 12.00
N LEU A 110 10.80 15.69 11.10
CA LEU A 110 10.96 15.88 9.66
C LEU A 110 10.31 17.18 9.18
N SER A 111 9.18 17.59 9.79
CA SER A 111 8.54 18.87 9.50
C SER A 111 9.37 20.07 9.94
N LEU A 112 10.12 19.97 11.05
CA LEU A 112 11.01 21.05 11.49
C LEU A 112 12.20 21.22 10.54
N VAL A 113 12.68 20.11 9.95
CA VAL A 113 13.86 20.12 9.08
C VAL A 113 13.52 20.36 7.60
N ARG A 114 12.37 19.88 7.13
CA ARG A 114 11.93 19.97 5.71
C ARG A 114 10.77 20.91 5.45
N GLY A 115 10.10 21.38 6.50
CA GLY A 115 8.97 22.30 6.41
C GLY A 115 7.60 21.64 6.65
N PRO A 116 6.56 22.46 6.83
CA PRO A 116 5.24 22.03 7.32
C PRO A 116 4.46 21.11 6.36
N VAL A 117 4.86 21.01 5.10
CA VAL A 117 4.21 20.14 4.11
C VAL A 117 4.27 18.67 4.53
N VAL A 118 5.27 18.26 5.32
CA VAL A 118 5.30 16.91 5.94
C VAL A 118 4.04 16.64 6.75
N LEU A 119 3.54 17.64 7.50
CA LEU A 119 2.33 17.51 8.30
C LEU A 119 1.08 17.39 7.43
N VAL A 120 1.04 18.01 6.25
CA VAL A 120 -0.07 17.87 5.31
C VAL A 120 -0.21 16.41 4.86
N PHE A 121 0.89 15.78 4.43
CA PHE A 121 0.90 14.35 4.10
C PHE A 121 0.55 13.47 5.31
N THR A 122 1.04 13.83 6.49
CA THR A 122 0.76 13.09 7.73
C THR A 122 -0.71 13.14 8.10
N ILE A 123 -1.35 14.32 8.04
CA ILE A 123 -2.77 14.51 8.32
C ILE A 123 -3.62 13.76 7.29
N ALA A 124 -3.26 13.83 6.00
CA ALA A 124 -3.95 13.07 4.96
C ALA A 124 -3.84 11.55 5.18
N GLY A 125 -2.65 11.06 5.56
CA GLY A 125 -2.44 9.66 5.94
C GLY A 125 -3.25 9.25 7.16
N LEU A 126 -3.34 10.11 8.18
CA LEU A 126 -4.12 9.87 9.41
C LEU A 126 -5.62 9.80 9.10
N PHE A 127 -6.10 10.68 8.22
CA PHE A 127 -7.47 10.65 7.72
C PHE A 127 -7.78 9.28 7.12
N PHE A 128 -6.98 8.83 6.13
CA PHE A 128 -7.23 7.55 5.49
C PHE A 128 -7.09 6.41 6.49
N SER A 129 -6.07 6.42 7.35
CA SER A 129 -5.87 5.34 8.31
C SER A 129 -7.00 5.21 9.33
N TYR A 130 -7.53 6.32 9.82
CA TYR A 130 -8.61 6.29 10.80
C TYR A 130 -9.93 5.95 10.12
N PHE A 131 -10.33 6.74 9.12
CA PHE A 131 -11.61 6.54 8.44
C PHE A 131 -11.65 5.33 7.51
N TYR A 132 -10.54 4.59 7.32
CA TYR A 132 -10.60 3.33 6.57
C TYR A 132 -11.62 2.37 7.18
N THR A 133 -11.62 2.23 8.50
CA THR A 133 -12.52 1.32 9.27
C THR A 133 -13.28 2.02 10.39
N ALA A 134 -12.84 3.18 10.87
CA ALA A 134 -13.46 3.85 12.02
C ALA A 134 -14.73 4.65 11.67
N ASP A 135 -15.60 4.76 12.67
CA ASP A 135 -16.79 5.63 12.64
C ASP A 135 -16.41 7.12 12.58
N PRO A 136 -17.26 7.99 11.99
CA PRO A 136 -18.57 7.69 11.37
C PRO A 136 -18.53 7.36 9.87
N VAL A 137 -17.35 7.33 9.23
CA VAL A 137 -17.22 7.16 7.78
C VAL A 137 -16.27 6.01 7.44
N PRO A 138 -16.62 4.74 7.73
CA PRO A 138 -15.77 3.59 7.40
C PRO A 138 -15.69 3.40 5.88
N LEU A 139 -14.63 3.94 5.26
CA LEU A 139 -14.43 3.97 3.80
C LEU A 139 -14.44 2.56 3.20
N LYS A 140 -13.80 1.60 3.86
CA LYS A 140 -13.78 0.17 3.48
C LYS A 140 -15.20 -0.39 3.35
N HIS A 141 -16.13 0.03 4.20
CA HIS A 141 -17.51 -0.47 4.23
C HIS A 141 -18.44 0.23 3.22
N ARG A 142 -17.92 1.22 2.49
CA ARG A 142 -18.67 2.05 1.53
C ARG A 142 -18.09 1.99 0.11
N ALA A 143 -17.45 0.89 -0.25
CA ALA A 143 -16.77 0.69 -1.53
C ALA A 143 -15.69 1.75 -1.88
N LEU A 144 -15.12 2.40 -0.86
CA LEU A 144 -14.03 3.39 -1.00
C LEU A 144 -12.68 2.83 -0.53
N GLY A 145 -12.61 1.55 -0.16
CA GLY A 145 -11.37 0.92 0.30
C GLY A 145 -10.29 0.92 -0.77
N GLU A 146 -10.65 0.53 -1.99
CA GLU A 146 -9.77 0.44 -3.15
C GLU A 146 -9.11 1.78 -3.49
N ILE A 147 -9.90 2.85 -3.61
CA ILE A 147 -9.36 4.18 -3.90
C ILE A 147 -8.52 4.71 -2.74
N SER A 148 -8.89 4.41 -1.50
CA SER A 148 -8.09 4.76 -0.32
C SER A 148 -6.71 4.09 -0.36
N ALA A 149 -6.65 2.81 -0.74
CA ALA A 149 -5.40 2.07 -0.90
C ALA A 149 -4.53 2.64 -2.04
N LEU A 150 -5.14 3.01 -3.17
CA LEU A 150 -4.43 3.66 -4.28
C LEU A 150 -3.78 4.98 -3.82
N LEU A 151 -4.57 5.85 -3.18
CA LEU A 151 -4.13 7.18 -2.78
C LEU A 151 -3.04 7.11 -1.70
N THR A 152 -3.18 6.19 -0.74
CA THR A 152 -2.22 6.02 0.37
C THR A 152 -0.88 5.46 -0.10
N TRP A 153 -0.85 4.30 -0.75
CA TRP A 153 0.41 3.68 -1.20
C TRP A 153 1.02 4.36 -2.43
N GLY A 154 0.20 4.99 -3.27
CA GLY A 154 0.68 5.74 -4.42
C GLY A 154 1.03 7.18 -4.05
N PRO A 155 0.20 8.18 -4.42
CA PRO A 155 0.52 9.60 -4.29
C PRO A 155 1.00 10.05 -2.90
N LEU A 156 0.35 9.59 -1.82
CA LEU A 156 0.66 10.08 -0.48
C LEU A 156 2.00 9.54 0.04
N MET A 157 2.20 8.22 0.06
CA MET A 157 3.46 7.63 0.52
C MET A 157 4.64 8.02 -0.38
N VAL A 158 4.48 7.93 -1.71
CA VAL A 158 5.59 8.23 -2.64
C VAL A 158 5.87 9.74 -2.68
N GLY A 159 4.84 10.57 -2.84
CA GLY A 159 4.98 12.02 -2.89
C GLY A 159 5.49 12.60 -1.57
N GLY A 160 4.95 12.15 -0.43
CA GLY A 160 5.38 12.60 0.89
C GLY A 160 6.81 12.19 1.21
N THR A 161 7.20 10.95 0.88
CA THR A 161 8.59 10.50 1.03
C THR A 161 9.53 11.31 0.12
N TYR A 162 9.15 11.53 -1.14
CA TYR A 162 9.97 12.34 -2.06
C TYR A 162 10.13 13.77 -1.55
N PHE A 163 9.06 14.39 -1.02
CA PHE A 163 9.14 15.70 -0.39
C PHE A 163 10.11 15.70 0.81
N VAL A 164 10.03 14.70 1.69
CA VAL A 164 10.95 14.59 2.83
C VAL A 164 12.41 14.45 2.38
N LEU A 165 12.68 13.72 1.30
CA LEU A 165 14.05 13.54 0.81
C LEU A 165 14.57 14.79 0.11
N THR A 166 13.76 15.44 -0.72
CA THR A 166 14.21 16.49 -1.63
C THR A 166 13.91 17.92 -1.16
N GLY A 167 12.95 18.09 -0.23
CA GLY A 167 12.39 19.38 0.16
C GLY A 167 11.51 20.04 -0.91
N ARG A 168 11.15 19.32 -1.99
CA ARG A 168 10.43 19.87 -3.14
C ARG A 168 9.11 19.14 -3.38
N ILE A 169 8.06 19.91 -3.68
CA ILE A 169 6.80 19.37 -4.20
C ILE A 169 6.97 19.23 -5.72
N ASP A 170 6.74 18.03 -6.23
CA ASP A 170 6.87 17.70 -7.64
C ASP A 170 5.72 16.77 -8.04
N ALA A 171 5.21 16.95 -9.27
CA ALA A 171 4.18 16.10 -9.84
C ALA A 171 4.73 14.71 -10.24
N LEU A 172 6.00 14.63 -10.61
CA LEU A 172 6.63 13.39 -11.07
C LEU A 172 6.50 12.22 -10.08
N PRO A 173 6.86 12.32 -8.78
CA PRO A 173 6.69 11.22 -7.83
C PRO A 173 5.23 10.79 -7.67
N VAL A 174 4.28 11.73 -7.75
CA VAL A 174 2.85 11.42 -7.67
C VAL A 174 2.41 10.60 -8.87
N ILE A 175 2.74 11.03 -10.09
CA ILE A 175 2.32 10.33 -11.32
C ILE A 175 3.09 8.99 -11.46
N ALA A 176 4.39 8.98 -11.15
CA ALA A 176 5.22 7.77 -11.16
C ALA A 176 4.76 6.71 -10.15
N SER A 177 4.04 7.10 -9.09
CA SER A 177 3.48 6.16 -8.13
C SER A 177 2.22 5.44 -8.61
N LEU A 178 1.54 5.94 -9.66
CA LEU A 178 0.24 5.43 -10.09
C LEU A 178 0.26 3.93 -10.47
N PRO A 179 1.26 3.40 -11.20
CA PRO A 179 1.35 1.96 -11.45
C PRO A 179 1.35 1.13 -10.16
N ILE A 180 2.11 1.56 -9.15
CA ILE A 180 2.18 0.88 -7.84
C ILE A 180 0.85 1.03 -7.10
N GLY A 181 0.30 2.24 -7.03
CA GLY A 181 -0.99 2.51 -6.36
C GLY A 181 -2.14 1.69 -6.97
N VAL A 182 -2.22 1.60 -8.30
CA VAL A 182 -3.20 0.76 -9.01
C VAL A 182 -3.01 -0.72 -8.68
N LEU A 183 -1.77 -1.21 -8.59
CA LEU A 183 -1.53 -2.60 -8.22
C LEU A 183 -1.90 -2.86 -6.74
N VAL A 184 -1.62 -1.94 -5.82
CA VAL A 184 -2.06 -2.04 -4.41
C VAL A 184 -3.59 -2.07 -4.32
N MET A 185 -4.27 -1.17 -5.04
CA MET A 185 -5.72 -1.18 -5.18
C MET A 185 -6.23 -2.54 -5.70
N THR A 186 -5.53 -3.10 -6.69
CA THR A 186 -5.89 -4.41 -7.27
C THR A 186 -5.70 -5.54 -6.26
N VAL A 187 -4.70 -5.47 -5.37
CA VAL A 187 -4.53 -6.42 -4.26
C VAL A 187 -5.74 -6.39 -3.33
N LEU A 188 -6.17 -5.20 -2.91
CA LEU A 188 -7.34 -5.05 -2.06
C LEU A 188 -8.63 -5.49 -2.78
N PHE A 189 -8.75 -5.14 -4.06
CA PHE A 189 -9.88 -5.58 -4.88
C PHE A 189 -9.94 -7.11 -4.99
N ALA A 190 -8.80 -7.79 -5.15
CA ALA A 190 -8.72 -9.25 -5.12
C ALA A 190 -9.15 -9.84 -3.77
N ASN A 191 -8.76 -9.23 -2.65
CA ASN A 191 -9.25 -9.61 -1.32
C ASN A 191 -10.77 -9.52 -1.27
N ASN A 192 -11.32 -8.36 -1.65
CA ASN A 192 -12.75 -8.11 -1.58
C ASN A 192 -13.54 -8.99 -2.56
N MET A 193 -12.96 -9.37 -3.70
CA MET A 193 -13.57 -10.33 -4.63
C MET A 193 -13.73 -11.72 -4.01
N ARG A 194 -12.75 -12.18 -3.22
CA ARG A 194 -12.82 -13.45 -2.48
C ARG A 194 -13.88 -13.38 -1.38
N ASP A 195 -13.95 -12.24 -0.69
CA ASP A 195 -14.74 -12.09 0.53
C ASP A 195 -16.19 -11.61 0.29
N VAL A 196 -16.61 -11.36 -0.96
CA VAL A 196 -17.95 -10.80 -1.31
C VAL A 196 -19.11 -11.47 -0.58
N ASP A 197 -19.14 -12.81 -0.54
CA ASP A 197 -20.25 -13.52 0.05
C ASP A 197 -20.28 -13.40 1.58
N TYR A 198 -19.11 -13.35 2.22
CA TYR A 198 -19.00 -13.10 3.65
C TYR A 198 -19.34 -11.64 3.99
N ASP A 199 -18.78 -10.69 3.26
CA ASP A 199 -18.99 -9.25 3.50
C ASP A 199 -20.48 -8.87 3.41
N ARG A 200 -21.24 -9.56 2.55
CA ARG A 200 -22.71 -9.41 2.45
C ARG A 200 -23.42 -9.78 3.75
N THR A 201 -22.93 -10.76 4.51
CA THR A 201 -23.55 -11.22 5.77
C THR A 201 -23.35 -10.24 6.92
N VAL A 202 -22.33 -9.38 6.84
CA VAL A 202 -21.96 -8.40 7.87
C VAL A 202 -22.26 -6.94 7.48
N ASN A 203 -23.17 -6.75 6.51
CA ASN A 203 -23.63 -5.43 6.04
C ASN A 203 -22.50 -4.48 5.55
N ILE A 204 -21.41 -5.03 5.01
CA ILE A 204 -20.33 -4.28 4.38
C ILE A 204 -20.60 -4.17 2.88
N THR A 205 -20.46 -2.97 2.32
CA THR A 205 -20.50 -2.77 0.86
C THR A 205 -19.09 -2.61 0.31
N THR A 206 -18.66 -3.52 -0.56
CA THR A 206 -17.37 -3.46 -1.26
C THR A 206 -17.55 -3.19 -2.75
N LEU A 207 -16.50 -2.70 -3.43
CA LEU A 207 -16.57 -2.41 -4.86
C LEU A 207 -16.91 -3.65 -5.72
N PRO A 208 -16.35 -4.85 -5.46
CA PRO A 208 -16.75 -6.05 -6.18
C PRO A 208 -18.25 -6.39 -6.05
N MET A 209 -18.85 -6.09 -4.90
CA MET A 209 -20.29 -6.28 -4.68
C MET A 209 -21.12 -5.39 -5.60
N LEU A 210 -20.72 -4.11 -5.75
CA LEU A 210 -21.40 -3.15 -6.63
C LEU A 210 -21.23 -3.48 -8.12
N LEU A 211 -20.06 -4.01 -8.50
CA LEU A 211 -19.77 -4.37 -9.89
C LEU A 211 -20.42 -5.70 -10.30
N GLY A 212 -20.56 -6.63 -9.36
CA GLY A 212 -20.93 -8.01 -9.66
C GLY A 212 -19.76 -8.82 -10.25
N LYS A 213 -19.95 -10.13 -10.38
CA LYS A 213 -18.87 -11.09 -10.69
C LYS A 213 -18.13 -10.82 -12.01
N GLU A 214 -18.86 -10.66 -13.11
CA GLU A 214 -18.26 -10.48 -14.45
C GLU A 214 -17.52 -9.15 -14.60
N ARG A 215 -18.13 -8.05 -14.14
CA ARG A 215 -17.50 -6.73 -14.17
C ARG A 215 -16.32 -6.66 -13.20
N SER A 216 -16.36 -7.39 -12.09
CA SER A 216 -15.21 -7.48 -11.17
C SER A 216 -14.01 -8.15 -11.83
N LEU A 217 -14.20 -9.29 -12.51
CA LEU A 217 -13.13 -9.92 -13.28
C LEU A 217 -12.57 -9.01 -14.38
N THR A 218 -13.46 -8.24 -15.02
CA THR A 218 -13.09 -7.25 -16.03
C THR A 218 -12.26 -6.13 -15.43
N PHE A 219 -12.73 -5.53 -14.33
CA PHE A 219 -12.02 -4.50 -13.57
C PHE A 219 -10.63 -4.99 -13.14
N TYR A 220 -10.55 -6.14 -12.47
CA TYR A 220 -9.29 -6.75 -12.03
C TYR A 220 -8.26 -6.88 -13.17
N LYS A 221 -8.68 -7.43 -14.32
CA LYS A 221 -7.83 -7.56 -15.52
C LYS A 221 -7.33 -6.19 -16.00
N TYR A 222 -8.23 -5.22 -16.11
CA TYR A 222 -7.89 -3.90 -16.65
C TYR A 222 -7.10 -3.04 -15.66
N SER A 223 -7.26 -3.21 -14.35
CA SER A 223 -6.41 -2.56 -13.34
C SER A 223 -4.96 -3.02 -13.49
N ILE A 224 -4.73 -4.34 -13.61
CA ILE A 224 -3.38 -4.88 -13.88
C ILE A 224 -2.82 -4.31 -15.18
N LEU A 225 -3.58 -4.38 -16.28
CA LEU A 225 -3.15 -3.85 -17.58
C LEU A 225 -2.81 -2.36 -17.50
N SER A 226 -3.64 -1.57 -16.81
CA SER A 226 -3.45 -0.13 -16.69
C SER A 226 -2.16 0.23 -15.98
N ALA A 227 -1.69 -0.55 -15.00
CA ALA A 227 -0.39 -0.31 -14.37
C ALA A 227 0.78 -0.38 -15.37
N TYR A 228 0.76 -1.36 -16.29
CA TYR A 228 1.75 -1.46 -17.37
C TYR A 228 1.61 -0.32 -18.38
N LEU A 229 0.38 0.03 -18.77
CA LEU A 229 0.14 1.10 -19.74
C LEU A 229 0.54 2.47 -19.19
N ILE A 230 0.25 2.76 -17.92
CA ILE A 230 0.67 3.99 -17.25
C ILE A 230 2.19 4.07 -17.24
N LEU A 231 2.90 3.00 -16.82
CA LEU A 231 4.36 3.01 -16.81
C LEU A 231 4.95 3.17 -18.23
N PHE A 232 4.38 2.48 -19.22
CA PHE A 232 4.78 2.64 -20.61
C PHE A 232 4.61 4.09 -21.09
N ALA A 233 3.48 4.72 -20.78
CA ALA A 233 3.23 6.13 -21.10
C ALA A 233 4.25 7.07 -20.42
N LEU A 234 4.63 6.80 -19.17
CA LEU A 234 5.66 7.57 -18.46
C LEU A 234 7.03 7.48 -19.12
N VAL A 235 7.39 6.32 -19.67
CA VAL A 235 8.64 6.12 -20.41
C VAL A 235 8.59 6.83 -21.76
N VAL A 236 7.49 6.69 -22.52
CA VAL A 236 7.32 7.39 -23.81
C VAL A 236 7.33 8.92 -23.63
N ALA A 237 6.78 9.41 -22.53
CA ALA A 237 6.82 10.83 -22.15
C ALA A 237 8.18 11.29 -21.59
N ALA A 238 9.21 10.43 -21.58
CA ALA A 238 10.54 10.68 -21.03
C ALA A 238 10.56 11.10 -19.54
N LEU A 239 9.52 10.76 -18.78
CA LEU A 239 9.41 11.05 -17.35
C LEU A 239 10.18 10.02 -16.52
N LEU A 240 10.24 8.77 -16.98
CA LEU A 240 11.00 7.68 -16.36
C LEU A 240 11.96 7.04 -17.38
N PRO A 241 13.11 6.52 -16.93
CA PRO A 241 14.08 5.94 -17.86
C PRO A 241 13.53 4.63 -18.48
N PRO A 242 13.89 4.31 -19.73
CA PRO A 242 13.45 3.08 -20.40
C PRO A 242 13.75 1.79 -19.63
N THR A 243 14.80 1.80 -18.80
CA THR A 243 15.16 0.70 -17.88
C THR A 243 14.05 0.32 -16.91
N THR A 244 13.08 1.19 -16.60
CA THR A 244 11.90 0.81 -15.81
C THR A 244 11.01 -0.22 -16.51
N LEU A 245 11.12 -0.39 -17.83
CA LEU A 245 10.41 -1.43 -18.58
C LEU A 245 10.90 -2.85 -18.26
N LEU A 246 11.93 -3.01 -17.40
CA LEU A 246 12.25 -4.31 -16.79
C LEU A 246 11.03 -4.96 -16.10
N VAL A 247 10.01 -4.19 -15.72
CA VAL A 247 8.74 -4.74 -15.23
C VAL A 247 8.06 -5.70 -16.20
N ILE A 248 8.38 -5.66 -17.51
CA ILE A 248 7.83 -6.56 -18.53
C ILE A 248 8.11 -8.03 -18.18
N LEU A 249 9.20 -8.31 -17.44
CA LEU A 249 9.52 -9.63 -16.91
C LEU A 249 8.41 -10.21 -16.01
N THR A 250 7.52 -9.37 -15.48
CA THR A 250 6.37 -9.80 -14.67
C THR A 250 5.12 -10.14 -15.50
N ILE A 251 5.07 -9.82 -16.80
CA ILE A 251 3.91 -10.07 -17.67
C ILE A 251 3.46 -11.55 -17.66
N PRO A 252 4.35 -12.56 -17.75
CA PRO A 252 3.92 -13.95 -17.67
C PRO A 252 3.19 -14.28 -16.37
N SER A 253 3.61 -13.66 -15.25
CA SER A 253 2.94 -13.80 -13.95
C SER A 253 1.57 -13.10 -13.95
N ALA A 254 1.47 -11.91 -14.53
CA ALA A 254 0.20 -11.17 -14.68
C ALA A 254 -0.82 -11.94 -15.53
N ILE A 255 -0.39 -12.48 -16.68
CA ILE A 255 -1.24 -13.29 -17.56
C ILE A 255 -1.71 -14.56 -16.83
N ARG A 256 -0.80 -15.24 -16.12
CA ARG A 256 -1.14 -16.41 -15.31
C ARG A 256 -2.20 -16.07 -14.27
N LEU A 257 -2.03 -14.95 -13.56
CA LEU A 257 -2.92 -14.50 -12.50
C LEU A 257 -4.34 -14.21 -13.02
N VAL A 258 -4.46 -13.51 -14.15
CA VAL A 258 -5.76 -13.29 -14.81
C VAL A 258 -6.42 -14.62 -15.22
N ARG A 259 -5.64 -15.59 -15.71
CA ARG A 259 -6.17 -16.91 -16.06
C ARG A 259 -6.67 -17.68 -14.83
N ILE A 260 -6.01 -17.56 -13.68
CA ILE A 260 -6.46 -18.15 -12.42
C ILE A 260 -7.82 -17.56 -12.03
N PHE A 261 -7.92 -16.23 -11.94
CA PHE A 261 -9.16 -15.55 -11.55
C PHE A 261 -10.33 -15.84 -12.50
N LYS A 262 -10.07 -16.02 -13.79
CA LYS A 262 -11.08 -16.45 -14.77
C LYS A 262 -11.65 -17.85 -14.51
N ARG A 263 -10.84 -18.78 -13.97
CA ARG A 263 -11.29 -20.14 -13.62
C ARG A 263 -12.04 -20.15 -12.28
N GLY A 264 -11.65 -19.28 -11.36
CA GLY A 264 -12.25 -19.10 -10.06
C GLY A 264 -11.38 -18.19 -9.19
N ILE A 265 -12.01 -17.45 -8.26
CA ILE A 265 -11.29 -16.58 -7.34
C ILE A 265 -10.61 -17.49 -6.30
N PRO A 266 -9.27 -17.50 -6.19
CA PRO A 266 -8.57 -18.38 -5.26
C PRO A 266 -8.64 -17.85 -3.82
N ASP A 267 -8.53 -18.73 -2.83
CA ASP A 267 -8.46 -18.31 -1.40
C ASP A 267 -7.26 -17.38 -1.13
N ALA A 268 -6.16 -17.59 -1.86
CA ALA A 268 -4.96 -16.75 -1.81
C ALA A 268 -4.99 -15.60 -2.83
N ALA A 269 -6.18 -15.06 -3.17
CA ALA A 269 -6.36 -13.98 -4.13
C ALA A 269 -5.45 -12.77 -3.89
N ASP A 270 -5.41 -12.27 -2.65
CA ASP A 270 -4.63 -11.09 -2.28
C ASP A 270 -3.12 -11.37 -2.18
N PRO A 271 -2.59 -12.46 -1.56
CA PRO A 271 -1.16 -12.76 -1.61
C PRO A 271 -0.62 -12.94 -3.03
N LEU A 272 -1.36 -13.63 -3.91
CA LEU A 272 -0.92 -13.85 -5.29
C LEU A 272 -0.83 -12.53 -6.07
N THR A 273 -1.80 -11.65 -5.87
CA THR A 273 -1.80 -10.30 -6.47
C THR A 273 -0.70 -9.43 -5.85
N ALA A 274 -0.46 -9.54 -4.54
CA ALA A 274 0.58 -8.79 -3.84
C ALA A 274 1.98 -9.19 -4.30
N GLN A 275 2.22 -10.48 -4.61
CA GLN A 275 3.49 -10.93 -5.19
C GLN A 275 3.76 -10.29 -6.55
N LEU A 276 2.73 -10.14 -7.40
CA LEU A 276 2.86 -9.42 -8.67
C LEU A 276 3.20 -7.95 -8.42
N ALA A 277 2.44 -7.29 -7.55
CA ALA A 277 2.65 -5.88 -7.21
C ALA A 277 4.05 -5.61 -6.64
N PHE A 278 4.52 -6.49 -5.74
CA PHE A 278 5.86 -6.42 -5.15
C PHE A 278 6.96 -6.59 -6.20
N ARG A 279 6.89 -7.64 -7.04
CA ARG A 279 7.88 -7.86 -8.12
C ARG A 279 7.90 -6.71 -9.12
N PHE A 280 6.72 -6.20 -9.48
CA PHE A 280 6.59 -5.03 -10.35
C PHE A 280 7.29 -3.82 -9.73
N GLY A 281 6.98 -3.51 -8.46
CA GLY A 281 7.58 -2.39 -7.74
C GLY A 281 9.10 -2.51 -7.63
N LEU A 282 9.63 -3.69 -7.28
CA LEU A 282 11.07 -3.93 -7.23
C LEU A 282 11.77 -3.71 -8.57
N LEU A 283 11.21 -4.23 -9.66
CA LEU A 283 11.79 -4.05 -11.00
C LEU A 283 11.68 -2.61 -11.49
N MET A 284 10.61 -1.91 -11.12
CA MET A 284 10.48 -0.48 -11.39
C MET A 284 11.55 0.34 -10.66
N ILE A 285 11.75 0.09 -9.36
CA ILE A 285 12.81 0.73 -8.55
C ILE A 285 14.19 0.43 -9.12
N ALA A 286 14.48 -0.84 -9.43
CA ALA A 286 15.74 -1.25 -10.04
C ALA A 286 15.95 -0.54 -11.39
N GLY A 287 14.90 -0.45 -12.20
CA GLY A 287 14.93 0.30 -13.45
C GLY A 287 15.25 1.77 -13.26
N VAL A 288 14.65 2.46 -12.29
CA VAL A 288 14.98 3.87 -11.98
C VAL A 288 16.45 4.00 -11.59
N LEU A 289 16.96 3.13 -10.71
CA LEU A 289 18.35 3.17 -10.25
C LEU A 289 19.36 2.88 -11.37
N VAL A 290 19.11 1.85 -12.19
CA VAL A 290 19.96 1.51 -13.34
C VAL A 290 19.94 2.64 -14.37
N GLY A 291 18.78 3.19 -14.68
CA GLY A 291 18.67 4.33 -15.60
C GLY A 291 19.44 5.55 -15.09
N SER A 292 19.29 5.86 -13.80
CA SER A 292 20.03 6.96 -13.15
C SER A 292 21.55 6.74 -13.17
N PHE A 293 22.00 5.49 -13.06
CA PHE A 293 23.41 5.14 -13.18
C PHE A 293 23.90 5.35 -14.62
N LEU A 294 23.20 4.84 -15.62
CA LEU A 294 23.59 4.96 -17.03
C LEU A 294 23.61 6.42 -17.51
N GLU A 295 22.63 7.22 -17.09
CA GLU A 295 22.56 8.67 -17.35
C GLU A 295 23.83 9.39 -16.84
N LYS A 296 24.33 9.03 -15.64
CA LYS A 296 25.56 9.61 -15.07
C LYS A 296 26.83 9.29 -15.88
N PHE A 297 26.85 8.18 -16.62
CA PHE A 297 27.99 7.77 -17.45
C PHE A 297 27.83 8.16 -18.93
N GLY A 298 26.83 8.98 -19.27
CA GLY A 298 26.61 9.44 -20.64
C GLY A 298 26.15 8.34 -21.60
N ILE A 299 25.66 7.21 -21.07
CA ILE A 299 25.04 6.16 -21.86
C ILE A 299 23.58 6.57 -22.05
N PHE A 300 23.29 7.27 -23.15
CA PHE A 300 21.94 7.65 -23.51
C PHE A 300 21.14 6.39 -23.91
N LEU A 301 20.01 6.18 -23.24
CA LEU A 301 19.03 5.13 -23.52
C LEU A 301 17.73 5.73 -24.05
#